data_AF-A0A0W0Z958-F1
#
_entry.id   AF-A0A0W0Z958-F1
#
_cell.length_a   1.000
_cell.length_b   1.000
_cell.length_c   1.000
_cell.angle_alpha   90.00
_cell.angle_beta   90.00
_cell.angle_gamma   90.00
#
_symmetry.space_group_name_H-M   'P 1'
#
loop_
_entity.id
_entity.type
_entity.pdbx_description
1 polymer ?
#
loop_
_entity_poly.entity_id
_entity_poly.type
_entity_poly.pdbx_seq_one_letter_code
_entity_poly.pdbx_strand_id
1 'polypeptide(L)'
;MRRNFFANGENRNTSSYSKDELLQQIKKTEQDLEDTNGLIKENREQAGSGDRADQAESRMMYSQLIMRQNHLQSSLSTLRDTLAQEQQSEAGHQLPKHF
;
A
#
# COMPACT_ATOMS: atom_id res chain seq x y z
N MET A 1 5.90 -4.27 53.23
CA MET A 1 7.00 -4.59 52.30
C MET A 1 6.75 -3.89 50.96
N ARG A 2 7.67 -3.00 50.54
CA ARG A 2 7.77 -2.55 49.14
C ARG A 2 8.14 -3.76 48.28
N ARG A 3 7.39 -4.05 47.22
CA ARG A 3 7.89 -4.91 46.13
C ARG A 3 7.85 -4.13 44.84
N ASN A 4 8.95 -4.25 44.12
CA ASN A 4 9.52 -3.23 43.25
C ASN A 4 8.80 -3.09 41.91
N PHE A 5 8.81 -1.85 41.44
CA PHE A 5 8.74 -1.48 40.04
C PHE A 5 9.80 -2.24 39.23
N PHE A 6 9.37 -3.03 38.25
CA PHE A 6 10.03 -3.15 36.95
C PHE A 6 8.92 -3.46 35.93
N ALA A 7 8.28 -2.40 35.45
CA ALA A 7 7.59 -2.45 34.17
C ALA A 7 8.66 -2.72 33.12
N ASN A 8 8.76 -3.97 32.66
CA ASN A 8 9.54 -4.31 31.47
C ASN A 8 8.88 -3.62 30.29
N GLY A 9 9.43 -2.46 29.96
CA GLY A 9 9.05 -1.61 28.84
C GLY A 9 9.44 -2.20 27.50
N GLU A 10 8.90 -3.36 27.15
CA GLU A 10 8.83 -3.79 25.75
C GLU A 10 7.64 -3.10 25.08
N ASN A 11 7.81 -1.79 24.94
CA ASN A 11 6.87 -0.87 24.32
C ASN A 11 7.12 -0.91 22.81
N ARG A 12 6.16 -1.49 22.08
CA ARG A 12 5.78 -1.12 20.70
C ARG A 12 6.89 -1.10 19.65
N ASN A 13 6.93 -2.17 18.84
CA ASN A 13 7.35 -2.06 17.46
C ASN A 13 6.23 -1.38 16.63
N THR A 14 5.87 -0.14 16.98
CA THR A 14 5.07 0.72 16.11
C THR A 14 6.04 1.29 15.08
N SER A 15 6.19 0.60 13.96
CA SER A 15 6.83 1.20 12.78
C SER A 15 5.87 2.27 12.27
N SER A 16 5.85 3.44 12.92
CA SER A 16 5.13 4.61 12.47
C SER A 16 5.88 5.15 11.26
N TYR A 17 5.37 4.85 10.07
CA TYR A 17 5.88 5.50 8.86
C TYR A 17 5.78 7.01 9.05
N SER A 18 6.88 7.71 8.83
CA SER A 18 6.85 9.16 8.69
C SER A 18 6.02 9.56 7.47
N LYS A 19 5.53 10.80 7.45
CA LYS A 19 4.79 11.38 6.33
C LYS A 19 5.55 11.24 5.00
N ASP A 20 6.86 11.46 5.02
CA ASP A 20 7.72 11.34 3.84
C ASP A 20 7.84 9.88 3.38
N GLU A 21 7.95 8.92 4.31
CA GLU A 21 7.93 7.50 3.98
C GLU A 21 6.57 7.08 3.39
N LEU A 22 5.45 7.56 3.95
CA LEU A 22 4.12 7.31 3.39
C LEU A 22 3.99 7.85 1.96
N LEU A 23 4.44 9.08 1.70
CA LEU A 23 4.43 9.68 0.37
C LEU A 23 5.30 8.90 -0.62
N GLN A 24 6.49 8.45 -0.20
CA GLN A 24 7.36 7.62 -1.04
C GLN A 24 6.73 6.27 -1.36
N GLN A 25 6.11 5.61 -0.37
CA GLN A 25 5.43 4.32 -0.57
C GLN A 25 4.20 4.46 -1.47
N ILE A 26 3.42 5.54 -1.32
CA ILE A 26 2.29 5.86 -2.21
C ILE A 26 2.78 5.98 -3.64
N LYS A 27 3.80 6.82 -3.88
CA LYS A 27 4.34 7.05 -5.22
C LYS A 27 4.86 5.75 -5.86
N LYS A 28 5.55 4.92 -5.08
CA LYS A 28 6.02 3.61 -5.55
C LYS A 28 4.85 2.68 -5.91
N THR A 29 3.84 2.62 -5.05
CA THR A 29 2.65 1.77 -5.28
C THR A 29 1.86 2.24 -6.51
N GLU A 30 1.79 3.55 -6.75
CA GLU A 30 1.19 4.12 -7.97
C GLU A 30 1.98 3.74 -9.23
N GLN A 31 3.31 3.79 -9.19
CA GLN A 31 4.14 3.32 -10.31
C GLN A 31 3.96 1.82 -10.57
N ASP A 32 4.02 1.00 -9.51
CA ASP A 32 3.83 -0.45 -9.62
C ASP A 32 2.45 -0.80 -10.20
N LEU A 33 1.42 0.01 -9.91
CA LEU A 33 0.08 -0.12 -10.50
C LEU A 33 0.08 0.22 -11.98
N GLU A 34 0.72 1.32 -12.39
CA GLU A 34 0.83 1.72 -13.79
C GLU A 34 1.54 0.62 -14.61
N ASP A 35 2.67 0.12 -14.11
CA ASP A 35 3.45 -0.94 -14.73
C ASP A 35 2.61 -2.23 -14.85
N THR A 36 1.90 -2.61 -13.78
CA THR A 36 1.01 -3.78 -13.79
C THR A 36 -0.11 -3.61 -14.82
N ASN A 37 -0.69 -2.42 -14.96
CA ASN A 37 -1.71 -2.14 -15.97
C ASN A 37 -1.15 -2.21 -17.40
N GLY A 38 0.09 -1.76 -17.61
CA GLY A 38 0.81 -1.93 -18.87
C GLY A 38 0.95 -3.40 -19.25
N LEU A 39 1.42 -4.24 -18.32
CA LEU A 39 1.57 -5.68 -18.52
C LEU A 39 0.24 -6.39 -18.78
N ILE A 40 -0.85 -5.97 -18.11
CA ILE A 40 -2.19 -6.50 -18.38
C ILE A 40 -2.61 -6.24 -19.83
N LYS A 41 -2.34 -5.03 -20.33
CA LYS A 41 -2.64 -4.65 -21.70
C LYS A 41 -1.82 -5.46 -22.69
N GLU A 42 -0.51 -5.54 -22.50
CA GLU A 42 0.40 -6.33 -23.34
C GLU A 42 0.00 -7.81 -23.38
N ASN A 43 -0.30 -8.39 -22.21
CA ASN A 43 -0.73 -9.78 -22.11
C ASN A 43 -2.03 -10.05 -22.89
N ARG A 44 -2.98 -9.11 -22.85
CA ARG A 44 -4.24 -9.20 -23.60
C ARG A 44 -4.01 -9.14 -25.11
N GLU A 45 -3.08 -8.29 -25.56
CA GLU A 45 -2.72 -8.17 -26.98
C GLU A 45 -2.05 -9.46 -27.49
N GLN A 46 -1.15 -10.05 -26.70
CA GLN A 46 -0.49 -11.32 -27.03
C GLN A 46 -1.49 -12.49 -27.12
N ALA A 47 -2.46 -12.57 -26.22
CA ALA A 47 -3.52 -13.58 -26.22
C ALA A 47 -4.33 -13.63 -27.53
N GLY A 48 -4.46 -12.49 -28.21
CA GLY A 48 -5.19 -12.36 -29.47
C GLY A 48 -4.40 -12.83 -30.70
N SER A 49 -3.10 -13.10 -30.55
CA SER A 49 -2.17 -13.39 -31.66
C SER A 49 -1.54 -14.78 -31.65
N GLY A 50 -1.70 -15.55 -30.56
CA GLY A 50 -1.02 -16.85 -30.36
C GLY A 50 -1.92 -18.09 -30.49
N ASP A 51 -1.26 -19.25 -30.56
CA ASP A 51 -1.89 -20.57 -30.64
C ASP A 51 -2.52 -20.97 -29.28
N ARG A 52 -3.27 -22.09 -29.22
CA ARG A 52 -4.03 -22.50 -28.01
C ARG A 52 -3.19 -22.61 -26.73
N ALA A 53 -1.90 -22.97 -26.84
CA ALA A 53 -1.00 -23.06 -25.69
C ALA A 53 -0.65 -21.66 -25.14
N ASP A 54 -0.34 -20.72 -26.02
CA ASP A 54 -0.04 -19.32 -25.69
C ASP A 54 -1.24 -18.64 -25.02
N GLN A 55 -2.46 -19.02 -25.42
CA GLN A 55 -3.70 -18.54 -24.80
C GLN A 55 -3.89 -19.02 -23.36
N ALA A 56 -3.46 -20.25 -23.05
CA ALA A 56 -3.56 -20.78 -21.68
C ALA A 56 -2.55 -20.10 -20.76
N GLU A 57 -1.31 -19.94 -21.22
CA GLU A 57 -0.26 -19.22 -20.49
C GLU A 57 -0.62 -17.74 -20.28
N SER A 58 -1.14 -17.08 -21.31
CA SER A 58 -1.64 -15.70 -21.19
C SER A 58 -2.74 -15.59 -20.15
N ARG A 59 -3.73 -16.50 -20.11
CA ARG A 59 -4.79 -16.47 -19.09
C ARG A 59 -4.24 -16.64 -17.66
N MET A 60 -3.25 -17.51 -17.48
CA MET A 60 -2.61 -17.70 -16.17
C MET A 60 -1.88 -16.43 -15.74
N MET A 61 -1.09 -15.83 -16.63
CA MET A 61 -0.39 -14.58 -16.38
C MET A 61 -1.36 -13.43 -16.09
N TYR A 62 -2.43 -13.29 -16.89
CA TYR A 62 -3.49 -12.31 -16.66
C TYR A 62 -4.10 -12.43 -15.25
N SER A 63 -4.40 -13.66 -14.81
CA SER A 63 -4.93 -13.89 -13.46
C SER A 63 -3.95 -13.43 -12.38
N GLN A 64 -2.65 -13.68 -12.54
CA GLN A 64 -1.62 -13.22 -11.60
C GLN A 64 -1.52 -11.69 -11.58
N LEU A 65 -1.56 -11.06 -12.75
CA LEU A 65 -1.50 -9.60 -12.87
C LEU A 65 -2.72 -8.92 -12.25
N ILE A 66 -3.93 -9.48 -12.41
CA ILE A 66 -5.15 -8.95 -11.77
C ILE A 66 -5.07 -9.08 -10.24
N MET A 67 -4.58 -10.21 -9.71
CA MET A 67 -4.38 -10.35 -8.26
C MET A 67 -3.38 -9.31 -7.73
N ARG A 68 -2.29 -9.07 -8.46
CA ARG A 68 -1.31 -8.03 -8.12
C ARG A 68 -1.93 -6.64 -8.16
N GLN A 69 -2.69 -6.31 -9.21
CA GLN A 69 -3.39 -5.03 -9.33
C GLN A 69 -4.32 -4.79 -8.12
N ASN A 70 -5.14 -5.78 -7.76
CA ASN A 70 -6.05 -5.68 -6.62
C ASN A 70 -5.30 -5.48 -5.29
N HIS A 71 -4.18 -6.20 -5.11
CA HIS A 71 -3.35 -6.05 -3.93
C HIS A 71 -2.77 -4.63 -3.83
N LEU A 72 -2.19 -4.13 -4.91
CA LEU A 72 -1.61 -2.79 -4.94
C LEU A 72 -2.66 -1.69 -4.75
N GLN A 73 -3.87 -1.84 -5.31
CA GLN A 73 -4.98 -0.92 -5.06
C GLN A 73 -5.39 -0.90 -3.59
N SER A 74 -5.47 -2.07 -2.95
CA SER A 74 -5.76 -2.17 -1.52
C SER A 74 -4.67 -1.51 -0.68
N SER A 75 -3.39 -1.77 -0.98
CA SER A 75 -2.26 -1.13 -0.29
C SER A 75 -2.27 0.38 -0.45
N LEU A 76 -2.53 0.88 -1.66
CA LEU A 76 -2.61 2.32 -1.95
C LEU A 76 -3.74 3.00 -1.15
N SER A 77 -4.91 2.36 -1.03
CA SER A 77 -6.00 2.87 -0.19
C SER A 77 -5.54 3.00 1.27
N THR A 78 -4.95 1.94 1.84
CA THR A 78 -4.48 1.95 3.23
C THR A 78 -3.40 3.01 3.47
N LEU A 79 -2.46 3.17 2.54
CA LEU A 79 -1.42 4.19 2.64
C LEU A 79 -2.00 5.61 2.61
N ARG A 80 -2.99 5.87 1.74
CA ARG A 80 -3.67 7.16 1.66
C ARG A 80 -4.50 7.46 2.91
N ASP A 81 -5.17 6.45 3.46
CA ASP A 81 -5.93 6.58 4.71
C ASP A 81 -4.99 6.88 5.88
N THR A 82 -3.84 6.21 5.94
CA THR A 82 -2.82 6.46 6.98
C THR A 82 -2.26 7.87 6.86
N LEU A 83 -1.93 8.32 5.64
CA LEU A 83 -1.45 9.68 5.40
C LEU A 83 -2.48 10.74 5.81
N ALA A 84 -3.78 10.49 5.55
CA ALA A 84 -4.84 11.39 5.97
C ALA A 84 -4.97 11.47 7.51
N GLN A 85 -4.80 10.34 8.21
CA GLN A 85 -4.82 10.28 9.68
C GLN A 85 -3.63 11.05 10.29
N GLU A 86 -2.43 10.92 9.71
CA GLU A 86 -1.25 11.69 10.13
C GLU A 86 -1.48 13.20 9.95
N GLN A 87 -2.04 13.62 8.81
CA GLN A 87 -2.36 15.03 8.54
C GLN A 87 -3.38 15.62 9.53
N GLN A 88 -4.37 14.83 9.96
CA GLN A 88 -5.37 15.28 10.94
C GLN A 88 -4.79 15.39 12.36
N SER A 89 -3.86 14.51 12.70
CA SER A 89 -3.17 14.54 13.99
C SER A 89 -2.27 15.77 14.13
N GLU A 90 -1.67 16.24 13.02
CA GLU A 90 -0.95 17.51 12.94
C GLU A 90 -1.89 18.74 13.12
N ALA A 91 -3.11 18.69 12.58
CA ALA A 91 -4.08 19.80 12.63
C ALA A 91 -4.84 19.93 13.97
N GLY A 92 -5.05 18.82 14.68
CA GLY A 92 -5.79 18.79 15.96
C GLY A 92 -5.06 19.37 17.18
N HIS A 93 -3.81 19.82 17.04
CA HIS A 93 -3.01 20.39 18.13
C HIS A 93 -3.00 21.94 18.17
N GLN A 94 -3.72 22.62 17.28
CA GLN A 94 -3.99 24.06 17.36
C GLN A 94 -5.44 24.33 17.72
N LEU A 95 -5.87 23.95 18.92
CA LEU A 95 -7.02 24.63 19.55
C LEU A 95 -6.51 25.96 20.13
N PRO A 96 -7.10 27.12 19.76
CA PRO A 96 -6.82 28.37 20.45
C PRO A 96 -7.18 28.21 21.93
N LYS A 97 -6.22 28.47 22.84
CA LYS A 97 -6.43 28.41 24.31
C LYS A 97 -7.35 29.51 24.86
N HIS A 98 -8.10 30.21 24.00
CA HIS A 98 -8.96 31.31 24.41
C HIS A 98 -10.25 31.28 23.59
N PHE A 99 -11.29 30.70 24.20
CA PHE A 99 -12.59 31.38 24.25
C PHE A 99 -12.77 31.88 25.68
#